data_AF-A0A8T5USE4-F1
#
_entry.id   AF-A0A8T5USE4-F1
#
_cell.length_a   1.000
_cell.length_b   1.000
_cell.length_c   1.000
_cell.angle_alpha   90.00
_cell.angle_beta   90.00
_cell.angle_gamma   90.00
#
_symmetry.space_group_name_H-M   'P 1'
#
loop_
_entity.id
_entity.type
_entity.pdbx_description
1 polymer ?
#
loop_
_entity_poly.entity_id
_entity_poly.type
_entity_poly.pdbx_seq_one_letter_code
_entity_poly.pdbx_strand_id
1 'polypeptide(L)'
;VDMFNIDDDALIKAFDKTVEGVDGLIQIHLHTLSKYSIPIQAKNIDVLTCEYASDHTNVIPKSDLEQHDKFIRVGITRTNINSIMAEKLDGGASLDDFKTFEGTMSLIDSKEFIKKNLLFALEHYGDRLKFVGPDCGLKGWNPPQVAYELLKKTYNVIKEVRQSLT
;
A
#
# COMPACT_ATOMS: atom_id res chain seq x y z
N VAL A 1 -9.46 -3.86 -22.29
CA VAL A 1 -9.33 -5.28 -22.67
C VAL A 1 -10.10 -6.07 -21.64
N ASP A 2 -11.24 -6.64 -22.02
CA ASP A 2 -12.04 -7.46 -21.10
C ASP A 2 -11.28 -8.74 -20.77
N MET A 3 -10.88 -8.89 -19.51
CA MET A 3 -10.12 -10.04 -18.98
C MET A 3 -10.99 -11.28 -18.74
N PHE A 4 -12.21 -11.35 -19.27
CA PHE A 4 -13.19 -12.41 -18.93
C PHE A 4 -12.93 -13.78 -19.59
N ASN A 5 -12.02 -13.87 -20.56
CA ASN A 5 -11.72 -15.12 -21.30
C ASN A 5 -10.23 -15.52 -21.26
N ILE A 6 -9.44 -14.95 -20.36
CA ILE A 6 -8.03 -15.33 -20.22
C ILE A 6 -7.93 -16.33 -19.07
N ASP A 7 -7.39 -17.51 -19.38
CA ASP A 7 -7.08 -18.55 -18.41
C ASP A 7 -6.07 -18.07 -17.35
N ASP A 8 -6.25 -18.51 -16.10
CA ASP A 8 -5.41 -18.04 -14.98
C ASP A 8 -3.93 -18.44 -15.20
N ASP A 9 -3.66 -19.62 -15.76
CA ASP A 9 -2.29 -20.05 -16.10
C ASP A 9 -1.63 -19.13 -17.13
N ALA A 10 -2.42 -18.61 -18.08
CA ALA A 10 -1.92 -17.67 -19.07
C ALA A 10 -1.56 -16.31 -18.42
N LEU A 11 -2.33 -15.87 -17.41
CA LEU A 11 -2.02 -14.67 -16.63
C LEU A 11 -0.79 -14.85 -15.75
N ILE A 12 -0.66 -16.00 -15.06
CA ILE A 12 0.52 -16.33 -14.25
C ILE A 12 1.77 -16.33 -15.13
N LYS A 13 1.70 -16.99 -16.29
CA LYS A 13 2.80 -17.02 -17.26
C LYS A 13 3.13 -15.63 -17.79
N ALA A 14 2.13 -14.78 -18.02
CA ALA A 14 2.36 -13.41 -18.44
C ALA A 14 3.13 -12.63 -17.37
N PHE A 15 2.75 -12.73 -16.09
CA PHE A 15 3.49 -12.13 -14.98
C PHE A 15 4.94 -12.62 -14.91
N ASP A 16 5.17 -13.92 -15.06
CA ASP A 16 6.54 -14.46 -15.06
C ASP A 16 7.38 -13.92 -16.22
N LYS A 17 6.77 -13.78 -17.41
CA LYS A 17 7.46 -13.31 -18.61
C LYS A 17 7.78 -11.82 -18.60
N THR A 18 7.01 -10.97 -17.91
CA THR A 18 7.29 -9.52 -17.89
C THR A 18 8.57 -9.17 -17.15
N VAL A 19 9.01 -10.03 -16.23
CA VAL A 19 10.19 -9.83 -15.37
C VAL A 19 11.23 -10.93 -15.54
N GLU A 20 11.09 -11.78 -16.56
CA GLU A 20 12.02 -12.86 -16.85
C GLU A 20 13.42 -12.30 -17.17
N GLY A 21 14.45 -12.82 -16.50
CA GLY A 21 15.83 -12.39 -16.67
C GLY A 21 16.18 -11.07 -15.97
N VAL A 22 15.27 -10.51 -15.16
CA VAL A 22 15.57 -9.37 -14.29
C VAL A 22 16.19 -9.88 -13.00
N ASP A 23 17.43 -9.50 -12.72
CA ASP A 23 18.09 -9.81 -11.46
C ASP A 23 17.64 -8.83 -10.37
N GLY A 24 17.09 -9.37 -9.28
CA GLY A 24 16.75 -8.59 -8.08
C GLY A 24 15.48 -9.07 -7.40
N LEU A 25 15.13 -8.40 -6.30
CA LEU A 25 13.87 -8.62 -5.61
C LEU A 25 12.74 -7.92 -6.36
N ILE A 26 11.81 -8.70 -6.91
CA ILE A 26 10.73 -8.19 -7.75
C ILE A 26 9.48 -7.96 -6.91
N GLN A 27 9.03 -6.70 -6.88
CA GLN A 27 7.78 -6.31 -6.24
C GLN A 27 6.72 -5.98 -7.29
N ILE A 28 5.52 -6.55 -7.14
CA ILE A 28 4.34 -6.15 -7.90
C ILE A 28 3.41 -5.29 -7.04
N HIS A 29 2.87 -4.22 -7.63
CA HIS A 29 1.85 -3.39 -7.02
C HIS A 29 0.47 -3.76 -7.54
N LEU A 30 -0.43 -4.21 -6.66
CA LEU A 30 -1.82 -4.51 -6.97
C LEU A 30 -2.72 -3.45 -6.33
N HIS A 31 -3.47 -2.71 -7.15
CA HIS A 31 -4.46 -1.73 -6.66
C HIS A 31 -5.63 -2.39 -5.91
N THR A 32 -5.86 -3.70 -6.13
CA THR A 32 -6.88 -4.48 -5.42
C THR A 32 -6.36 -5.91 -5.23
N LEU A 33 -6.72 -6.53 -4.11
CA LEU A 33 -6.42 -7.93 -3.84
C LEU A 33 -7.53 -8.89 -4.30
N SER A 34 -8.59 -8.42 -4.96
CA SER A 34 -9.72 -9.28 -5.40
C SER A 34 -9.31 -10.52 -6.21
N LYS A 35 -8.15 -10.50 -6.88
CA LYS A 35 -7.56 -11.64 -7.61
C LYS A 35 -6.09 -11.88 -7.24
N TYR A 36 -5.69 -11.66 -5.98
CA TYR A 36 -4.30 -11.91 -5.57
C TYR A 36 -3.85 -13.37 -5.78
N SER A 37 -4.80 -14.31 -5.83
CA SER A 37 -4.57 -15.73 -6.09
C SER A 37 -3.84 -16.01 -7.40
N ILE A 38 -3.85 -15.08 -8.36
CA ILE A 38 -3.13 -15.19 -9.63
C ILE A 38 -1.65 -14.77 -9.47
N PRO A 39 -1.32 -13.49 -9.17
CA PRO A 39 0.06 -13.04 -9.08
C PRO A 39 0.86 -13.70 -7.94
N ILE A 40 0.22 -14.22 -6.90
CA ILE A 40 0.93 -14.94 -5.82
C ILE A 40 1.59 -16.25 -6.31
N GLN A 41 1.08 -16.83 -7.40
CA GLN A 41 1.61 -18.05 -8.01
C GLN A 41 2.76 -17.79 -8.99
N ALA A 42 3.00 -16.54 -9.38
CA ALA A 42 4.09 -16.18 -10.28
C ALA A 42 5.44 -16.50 -9.63
N LYS A 43 6.32 -17.20 -10.34
CA LYS A 43 7.64 -17.61 -9.87
C LYS A 43 8.60 -16.44 -9.76
N ASN A 44 8.54 -15.50 -10.71
CA ASN A 44 9.50 -14.40 -10.83
C ASN A 44 9.06 -13.13 -10.07
N ILE A 45 8.06 -13.22 -9.21
CA ILE A 45 7.60 -12.14 -8.32
C ILE A 45 7.85 -12.57 -6.88
N ASP A 46 8.53 -11.75 -6.10
CA ASP A 46 8.89 -12.07 -4.72
C ASP A 46 7.97 -11.38 -3.71
N VAL A 47 7.56 -10.14 -4.00
CA VAL A 47 6.84 -9.28 -3.07
C VAL A 47 5.54 -8.79 -3.67
N LEU A 48 4.42 -9.09 -3.03
CA LEU A 48 3.12 -8.49 -3.38
C LEU A 48 2.94 -7.18 -2.60
N THR A 49 2.16 -6.26 -3.14
CA THR A 49 1.78 -5.01 -2.45
C THR A 49 0.28 -4.83 -2.47
N CYS A 50 -0.25 -4.33 -1.37
CA CYS A 50 -1.63 -3.88 -1.28
C CYS A 50 -1.76 -2.43 -0.80
N GLU A 51 -2.80 -1.76 -1.27
CA GLU A 51 -3.30 -0.50 -0.72
C GLU A 51 -4.16 -0.80 0.52
N TYR A 52 -3.50 -1.02 1.66
CA TYR A 52 -4.17 -1.42 2.91
C TYR A 52 -4.67 -0.21 3.70
N ALA A 53 -3.94 0.91 3.74
CA ALA A 53 -4.32 2.04 4.59
C ALA A 53 -5.63 2.69 4.13
N SER A 54 -5.93 2.63 2.83
CA SER A 54 -7.18 3.12 2.24
C SER A 54 -8.31 2.09 2.28
N ASP A 55 -7.99 0.80 2.35
CA ASP A 55 -8.95 -0.29 2.47
C ASP A 55 -8.37 -1.44 3.31
N HIS A 56 -8.78 -1.50 4.58
CA HIS A 56 -8.31 -2.53 5.52
C HIS A 56 -8.81 -3.95 5.18
N THR A 57 -9.66 -4.12 4.16
CA THR A 57 -10.03 -5.45 3.65
C THR A 57 -8.97 -6.03 2.71
N ASN A 58 -8.05 -5.20 2.20
CA ASN A 58 -6.92 -5.63 1.37
C ASN A 58 -5.84 -6.33 2.23
N VAL A 59 -6.15 -7.55 2.66
CA VAL A 59 -5.28 -8.43 3.45
C VAL A 59 -5.08 -9.76 2.72
N ILE A 60 -3.83 -10.21 2.59
CA ILE A 60 -3.50 -11.58 2.15
C ILE A 60 -3.33 -12.44 3.42
N PRO A 61 -3.88 -13.66 3.48
CA PRO A 61 -3.56 -14.59 4.56
C PRO A 61 -2.06 -14.87 4.61
N LYS A 62 -1.45 -14.83 5.80
CA LYS A 62 -0.01 -15.13 5.95
C LYS A 62 0.33 -16.54 5.43
N SER A 63 -0.59 -17.49 5.62
CA SER A 63 -0.49 -18.87 5.12
C SER A 63 -0.25 -18.94 3.61
N ASP A 64 -0.88 -18.05 2.85
CA ASP A 64 -0.80 -18.07 1.40
C ASP A 64 0.56 -17.53 0.93
N LEU A 65 1.10 -16.52 1.63
CA LEU A 65 2.46 -16.05 1.42
C LEU A 65 3.49 -17.14 1.77
N GLU A 66 3.29 -17.86 2.87
CA GLU A 66 4.16 -18.96 3.29
C GLU A 66 4.13 -20.12 2.28
N GLN A 67 2.94 -20.51 1.81
CA GLN A 67 2.75 -21.58 0.83
C GLN A 67 3.47 -21.31 -0.50
N HIS A 68 3.48 -20.05 -0.94
CA HIS A 68 4.04 -19.65 -2.23
C HIS A 68 5.46 -19.03 -2.11
N ASP A 69 6.04 -19.07 -0.90
CA ASP A 69 7.29 -18.41 -0.54
C ASP A 69 7.38 -16.96 -1.02
N LYS A 70 6.33 -16.18 -0.73
CA LYS A 70 6.22 -14.77 -1.05
C LYS A 70 6.38 -13.89 0.17
N PHE A 71 6.68 -12.63 -0.09
CA PHE A 71 6.63 -11.57 0.91
C PHE A 71 5.54 -10.56 0.56
N ILE A 72 5.27 -9.66 1.49
CA ILE A 72 4.37 -8.54 1.27
C ILE A 72 5.00 -7.20 1.64
N ARG A 73 4.59 -6.17 0.91
CA ARG A 73 4.76 -4.77 1.24
C ARG A 73 3.40 -4.18 1.59
N VAL A 74 3.28 -3.57 2.77
CA VAL A 74 2.01 -3.01 3.24
C VAL A 74 2.04 -1.48 3.18
N GLY A 75 1.00 -0.91 2.57
CA GLY A 75 0.70 0.51 2.66
C GLY A 75 0.13 0.87 4.04
N ILE A 76 0.83 1.73 4.80
CA ILE A 76 0.46 2.15 6.17
C ILE A 76 0.00 3.61 6.24
N THR A 77 -0.03 4.32 5.12
CA THR A 77 -0.47 5.71 5.02
C THR A 77 -1.23 5.90 3.72
N ARG A 78 -2.42 6.50 3.79
CA ARG A 78 -3.28 6.71 2.63
C ARG A 78 -2.66 7.69 1.66
N THR A 79 -2.89 7.44 0.38
CA THR A 79 -2.43 8.32 -0.72
C THR A 79 -3.53 8.72 -1.69
N ASN A 80 -4.73 8.16 -1.52
CA ASN A 80 -5.95 8.42 -2.28
C ASN A 80 -6.60 9.75 -1.87
N ILE A 81 -5.90 10.86 -2.12
CA ILE A 81 -6.28 12.22 -1.65
C ILE A 81 -7.73 12.60 -1.96
N ASN A 82 -8.26 12.23 -3.13
CA ASN A 82 -9.64 12.53 -3.52
C ASN A 82 -10.66 11.83 -2.61
N SER A 83 -10.41 10.58 -2.23
CA SER A 83 -11.27 9.84 -1.31
C SER A 83 -11.21 10.44 0.09
N ILE A 84 -10.01 10.81 0.58
CA ILE A 84 -9.85 11.46 1.88
C ILE A 84 -10.58 12.81 1.89
N MET A 85 -10.48 13.59 0.81
CA MET A 85 -11.22 14.85 0.67
C MET A 85 -12.73 14.60 0.68
N ALA A 86 -13.23 13.60 -0.05
CA ALA A 86 -14.65 13.25 -0.05
C ALA A 86 -15.16 12.89 1.35
N GLU A 87 -14.43 12.05 2.10
CA GLU A 87 -14.77 11.72 3.50
C GLU A 87 -14.87 12.98 4.39
N LYS A 88 -13.99 13.95 4.20
CA LYS A 88 -14.00 15.21 4.97
C LYS A 88 -15.15 16.12 4.57
N LEU A 89 -15.48 16.19 3.28
CA LEU A 89 -16.65 16.94 2.79
C LEU A 89 -17.95 16.35 3.32
N ASP A 90 -18.09 15.03 3.30
CA ASP A 90 -19.23 14.32 3.89
C ASP A 90 -19.31 14.55 5.41
N GLY A 91 -18.17 14.76 6.06
CA GLY A 91 -18.06 15.16 7.47
C GLY A 91 -18.31 16.65 7.76
N GLY A 92 -18.65 17.46 6.76
CA GLY A 92 -19.02 18.87 6.91
C GLY A 92 -17.90 19.89 6.65
N ALA A 93 -16.74 19.46 6.15
CA ALA A 93 -15.71 20.40 5.67
C ALA A 93 -16.17 21.14 4.39
N SER A 94 -15.61 22.31 4.14
CA SER A 94 -15.81 23.05 2.88
C SER A 94 -14.71 22.72 1.88
N LEU A 95 -15.02 22.78 0.59
CA LEU A 95 -13.99 22.73 -0.47
C LEU A 95 -12.95 23.86 -0.33
N ASP A 96 -13.34 24.99 0.25
CA ASP A 96 -12.44 26.11 0.46
C ASP A 96 -11.34 25.79 1.49
N ASP A 97 -11.62 24.88 2.44
CA ASP A 97 -10.65 24.48 3.46
C ASP A 97 -9.39 23.88 2.79
N PHE A 98 -9.58 23.06 1.74
CA PHE A 98 -8.50 22.36 1.03
C PHE A 98 -7.76 23.21 -0.01
N LYS A 99 -8.13 24.48 -0.20
CA LYS A 99 -7.38 25.39 -1.09
C LYS A 99 -6.13 25.96 -0.43
N THR A 100 -6.02 25.82 0.89
CA THR A 100 -4.87 26.29 1.68
C THR A 100 -3.85 25.17 1.86
N PHE A 101 -2.59 25.54 2.12
CA PHE A 101 -1.56 24.54 2.41
C PHE A 101 -1.89 23.74 3.68
N GLU A 102 -2.36 24.42 4.73
CA GLU A 102 -2.79 23.85 6.00
C GLU A 102 -3.98 22.89 5.82
N GLY A 103 -4.93 23.24 4.96
CA GLY A 103 -6.04 22.39 4.58
C GLY A 103 -5.60 21.10 3.91
N THR A 104 -4.74 21.18 2.90
CA THR A 104 -4.20 19.98 2.25
C THR A 104 -3.35 19.15 3.22
N MET A 105 -2.59 19.80 4.10
CA MET A 105 -1.84 19.13 5.18
C MET A 105 -2.75 18.37 6.15
N SER A 106 -3.97 18.85 6.39
CA SER A 106 -4.97 18.20 7.25
C SER A 106 -5.49 16.87 6.68
N LEU A 107 -5.27 16.62 5.38
CA LEU A 107 -5.63 15.35 4.72
C LEU A 107 -4.61 14.24 4.98
N ILE A 108 -3.40 14.57 5.46
CA ILE A 108 -2.39 13.56 5.80
C ILE A 108 -2.83 12.84 7.07
N ASP A 109 -2.90 11.51 7.01
CA ASP A 109 -3.27 10.65 8.15
C ASP A 109 -2.56 11.02 9.46
N SER A 110 -3.23 10.77 10.58
CA SER A 110 -2.66 11.02 11.91
C SER A 110 -1.54 10.01 12.23
N LYS A 111 -0.69 10.34 13.20
CA LYS A 111 0.38 9.41 13.63
C LYS A 111 -0.22 8.11 14.19
N GLU A 112 -1.33 8.22 14.91
CA GLU A 112 -2.03 7.11 15.55
C GLU A 112 -2.58 6.14 14.49
N PHE A 113 -3.14 6.68 13.40
CA PHE A 113 -3.62 5.89 12.28
C PHE A 113 -2.47 5.12 11.61
N ILE A 114 -1.38 5.82 11.27
CA ILE A 114 -0.21 5.20 10.64
C ILE A 114 0.40 4.13 11.56
N LYS A 115 0.50 4.42 12.87
CA LYS A 115 1.03 3.50 13.88
C LYS A 115 0.17 2.25 14.00
N LYS A 116 -1.15 2.40 14.04
CA LYS A 116 -2.09 1.27 14.06
C LYS A 116 -1.89 0.35 12.86
N ASN A 117 -1.75 0.92 11.66
CA ASN A 117 -1.56 0.15 10.43
C ASN A 117 -0.19 -0.56 10.40
N LEU A 118 0.86 0.10 10.89
CA LEU A 118 2.17 -0.52 11.02
C LEU A 118 2.17 -1.69 12.01
N LEU A 119 1.55 -1.52 13.18
CA LEU A 119 1.46 -2.59 14.18
C LEU A 119 0.67 -3.79 13.65
N PHE A 120 -0.45 -3.56 12.97
CA PHE A 120 -1.18 -4.62 12.29
C PHE A 120 -0.28 -5.37 11.28
N ALA A 121 0.45 -4.64 10.43
CA ALA A 121 1.30 -5.28 9.42
C ALA A 121 2.39 -6.14 10.06
N LEU A 122 3.02 -5.66 11.14
CA LEU A 122 4.05 -6.39 11.88
C LEU A 122 3.48 -7.64 12.55
N GLU A 123 2.31 -7.54 13.19
CA GLU A 123 1.66 -8.65 13.89
C GLU A 123 1.16 -9.72 12.92
N HIS A 124 0.44 -9.32 11.87
CA HIS A 124 -0.22 -10.24 10.95
C HIS A 124 0.77 -10.95 10.01
N TYR A 125 1.73 -10.21 9.45
CA TYR A 125 2.64 -10.77 8.45
C TYR A 125 3.98 -11.23 9.01
N GLY A 126 4.42 -10.73 10.18
CA GLY A 126 5.66 -11.15 10.83
C GLY A 126 6.86 -11.14 9.88
N ASP A 127 7.51 -12.30 9.75
CA ASP A 127 8.66 -12.54 8.87
C ASP A 127 8.36 -12.43 7.36
N ARG A 128 7.08 -12.46 6.96
CA ARG A 128 6.65 -12.25 5.57
C ARG A 128 6.46 -10.76 5.22
N LEU A 129 6.50 -9.85 6.20
CA LEU A 129 6.53 -8.41 5.93
C LEU A 129 7.92 -7.96 5.48
N LYS A 130 8.09 -7.59 4.21
CA LYS A 130 9.38 -7.12 3.69
C LYS A 130 9.55 -5.62 3.79
N PHE A 131 8.49 -4.88 3.47
CA PHE A 131 8.54 -3.42 3.34
C PHE A 131 7.25 -2.76 3.85
N VAL A 132 7.36 -1.49 4.25
CA VAL A 132 6.23 -0.63 4.61
C VAL A 132 6.40 0.75 3.99
N GLY A 133 5.30 1.46 3.73
CA GLY A 133 5.31 2.83 3.22
C GLY A 133 3.91 3.35 2.94
N PRO A 134 3.73 4.44 2.19
CA PRO A 134 2.40 4.92 1.77
C PRO A 134 1.73 3.97 0.78
N ASP A 135 0.40 3.88 0.73
CA ASP A 135 -0.33 2.97 -0.17
C ASP A 135 0.19 3.00 -1.61
N CYS A 136 0.17 4.15 -2.27
CA CYS A 136 0.44 4.30 -3.69
C CYS A 136 1.28 5.55 -4.01
N GLY A 137 1.26 5.99 -5.27
CA GLY A 137 1.96 7.17 -5.75
C GLY A 137 1.40 8.48 -5.20
N LEU A 138 2.25 9.50 -5.09
CA LEU A 138 1.91 10.79 -4.49
C LEU A 138 1.55 11.89 -5.51
N LYS A 139 1.24 11.53 -6.77
CA LYS A 139 0.99 12.50 -7.85
C LYS A 139 -0.12 13.53 -7.52
N GLY A 140 -1.12 13.12 -6.74
CA GLY A 140 -2.23 14.00 -6.32
C GLY A 140 -1.89 14.98 -5.20
N TRP A 141 -0.77 14.80 -4.50
CA TRP A 141 -0.40 15.60 -3.32
C TRP A 141 0.36 16.86 -3.72
N ASN A 142 -0.37 17.94 -3.95
CA ASN A 142 0.17 19.23 -4.38
C ASN A 142 -0.06 20.33 -3.32
N PRO A 143 0.91 21.25 -3.13
CA PRO A 143 2.23 21.27 -3.77
C PRO A 143 3.16 20.15 -3.23
N PRO A 144 4.32 19.86 -3.87
CA PRO A 144 5.20 18.74 -3.49
C PRO A 144 5.65 18.72 -2.01
N GLN A 145 5.63 19.87 -1.35
CA GLN A 145 5.88 20.00 0.08
C GLN A 145 4.89 19.19 0.93
N VAL A 146 3.64 19.04 0.50
CA VAL A 146 2.64 18.21 1.21
C VAL A 146 3.02 16.73 1.10
N ALA A 147 3.46 16.29 -0.09
CA ALA A 147 3.95 14.93 -0.29
C ALA A 147 5.19 14.64 0.59
N TYR A 148 6.11 15.61 0.71
CA TYR A 148 7.25 15.52 1.61
C TYR A 148 6.81 15.34 3.08
N GLU A 149 5.87 16.15 3.55
CA GLU A 149 5.40 16.04 4.94
C GLU A 149 4.65 14.72 5.21
N LEU A 150 3.92 14.18 4.22
CA LEU A 150 3.33 12.85 4.30
C LEU A 150 4.40 11.77 4.48
N LEU A 151 5.44 11.78 3.64
CA LEU A 151 6.56 10.84 3.73
C LEU A 151 7.30 10.97 5.06
N LYS A 152 7.57 12.20 5.50
CA LYS A 152 8.23 12.50 6.77
C LYS A 152 7.42 12.00 7.96
N LYS A 153 6.09 12.21 7.97
CA LYS A 153 5.21 11.71 9.03
C LYS A 153 5.22 10.18 9.05
N THR A 154 5.10 9.54 7.89
CA THR A 154 5.18 8.08 7.73
C THR A 154 6.48 7.53 8.30
N TYR A 155 7.61 8.10 7.89
CA TYR A 155 8.94 7.71 8.35
C TYR A 155 9.13 7.89 9.86
N ASN A 156 8.67 9.00 10.43
CA ASN A 156 8.79 9.27 11.86
C ASN A 156 8.06 8.22 12.70
N VAL A 157 6.88 7.77 12.26
CA VAL A 157 6.12 6.70 12.94
C VAL A 157 6.86 5.36 12.83
N ILE A 158 7.38 5.02 11.65
CA ILE A 158 8.20 3.80 11.46
C ILE A 158 9.40 3.82 12.41
N LYS A 159 10.10 4.96 12.51
CA LYS A 159 11.25 5.14 13.38
C LYS A 159 10.88 4.98 14.86
N GLU A 160 9.79 5.61 15.30
CA GLU A 160 9.29 5.52 16.68
C GLU A 160 8.96 4.07 17.06
N VAL A 161 8.19 3.36 16.22
CA VAL A 161 7.82 1.96 16.48
C VAL A 161 9.05 1.06 16.52
N ARG A 162 9.99 1.23 15.58
CA ARG A 162 11.25 0.46 15.58
C ARG A 162 12.03 0.66 16.87
N GLN A 163 12.11 1.88 17.38
CA GLN A 163 12.78 2.17 18.65
C GLN A 163 12.09 1.54 19.86
N SER A 164 10.76 1.35 19.81
CA SER A 164 10.01 0.67 20.88
C SER A 164 10.12 -0.86 20.85
N LEU A 165 10.58 -1.44 19.74
CA LEU A 165 10.77 -2.89 19.57
C LEU A 165 12.20 -3.35 19.87
N THR A 166 13.12 -2.42 20.12
CA THR A 166 14.55 -2.69 20.40
C THR A 166 14.82 -2.47 21.89
#